data_AF-A0A3N5I0N8-F1
#
_entry.id   AF-A0A3N5I0N8-F1
#
_cell.length_a   1.000
_cell.length_b   1.000
_cell.length_c   1.000
_cell.angle_alpha   90.00
_cell.angle_beta   90.00
_cell.angle_gamma   90.00
#
_symmetry.space_group_name_H-M   'P 1'
#
loop_
_entity.id
_entity.type
_entity.pdbx_description
1 polymer ?
#
loop_
_entity_poly.entity_id
_entity_poly.type
_entity_poly.pdbx_seq_one_letter_code
_entity_poly.pdbx_strand_id
1 'polypeptide(L)'
;MKNPSVGPSGHASGLWPAAVSPSSLRLAGAALALLLLVGCSRERGPGAGNAPAAGEPSPSAGADSGQFPLTAGKFTVLGILTDNQDNAKSKENVETTILRHPDVGCLVGLWSANTPMILAALRSSGNLGKIKVVGFDEHAETLQGIRDGMVHGTIVQQPYEFGYRSVQWLTQIARGEPVDVPPSGLVFIPHKTIRGDNVQQFGDDLDAIRAGNGPLLDPDSKLDGKGLKVAYITNSVDPFWVWAEYGCRRAAGQFGTDVAVQMPSSGLVEDQKRFLETNIAAKLDGTAISPIDPANQVQMIDAAA
;
A
#
# COMPACT_ATOMS: atom_id res chain seq x y z
N MET A 1 46.16 -36.90 44.68
CA MET A 1 46.30 -35.99 45.85
C MET A 1 44.92 -35.48 46.23
N LYS A 2 44.73 -35.22 47.53
CA LYS A 2 43.50 -35.21 48.33
C LYS A 2 42.34 -34.31 47.88
N ASN A 3 41.13 -34.87 47.97
CA ASN A 3 39.87 -34.22 48.38
C ASN A 3 39.85 -34.10 49.93
N PRO A 4 38.99 -33.27 50.56
CA PRO A 4 37.67 -33.77 51.06
C PRO A 4 36.51 -32.73 51.01
N SER A 5 35.28 -33.09 50.62
CA SER A 5 34.10 -33.45 51.47
C SER A 5 33.88 -32.57 52.72
N VAL A 6 32.71 -32.00 53.02
CA VAL A 6 31.47 -32.64 53.58
C VAL A 6 30.24 -31.70 53.40
N GLY A 7 29.02 -32.24 53.15
CA GLY A 7 27.72 -31.51 53.15
C GLY A 7 27.06 -31.39 54.55
N PRO A 8 25.72 -31.55 54.72
CA PRO A 8 24.56 -30.85 54.13
C PRO A 8 23.54 -30.35 55.20
N SER A 9 22.64 -29.39 54.90
CA SER A 9 21.38 -29.14 55.66
C SER A 9 20.54 -28.07 54.94
N GLY A 10 19.23 -28.19 54.71
CA GLY A 10 18.28 -29.22 55.10
C GLY A 10 16.93 -29.03 54.40
N HIS A 11 16.11 -30.09 54.52
CA HIS A 11 14.64 -30.18 54.65
C HIS A 11 13.72 -29.15 53.99
N ALA A 12 12.53 -29.48 53.48
CA ALA A 12 11.81 -30.71 53.13
C ALA A 12 10.43 -30.26 52.63
N SER A 13 9.76 -31.11 51.83
CA SER A 13 8.29 -31.31 51.77
C SER A 13 7.37 -30.06 51.71
N GLY A 14 6.60 -29.80 50.67
CA GLY A 14 5.70 -30.75 50.01
C GLY A 14 4.25 -30.25 50.17
N LEU A 15 3.38 -30.75 49.28
CA LEU A 15 1.91 -30.76 49.36
C LEU A 15 1.16 -29.51 48.84
N TRP A 16 0.51 -29.71 47.70
CA TRP A 16 -0.75 -29.04 47.36
C TRP A 16 -1.84 -29.44 48.36
N PRO A 17 -2.81 -28.54 48.64
CA PRO A 17 -4.18 -28.91 48.30
C PRO A 17 -5.04 -27.77 47.73
N ALA A 18 -6.16 -28.22 47.18
CA ALA A 18 -7.22 -27.56 46.45
C ALA A 18 -7.95 -26.38 47.13
N ALA A 19 -8.48 -25.53 46.26
CA ALA A 19 -9.81 -24.89 46.27
C ALA A 19 -10.33 -24.19 47.55
N VAL A 20 -10.42 -22.85 47.46
CA VAL A 20 -11.48 -22.06 48.09
C VAL A 20 -12.04 -21.09 47.05
N SER A 21 -13.37 -21.05 46.97
CA SER A 21 -14.26 -20.19 46.15
C SER A 21 -14.91 -19.13 47.06
N PRO A 22 -15.72 -18.16 46.58
CA PRO A 22 -15.54 -17.14 45.55
C PRO A 22 -15.62 -15.73 46.20
N SER A 23 -15.76 -14.68 45.39
CA SER A 23 -16.14 -13.29 45.74
C SER A 23 -15.03 -12.30 46.12
N SER A 24 -14.57 -11.56 45.11
CA SER A 24 -14.54 -10.08 45.16
C SER A 24 -14.18 -9.51 43.79
N LEU A 25 -15.21 -9.00 43.13
CA LEU A 25 -15.26 -7.95 42.11
C LEU A 25 -13.93 -7.20 41.84
N ARG A 26 -13.45 -7.22 40.59
CA ARG A 26 -13.03 -6.00 39.87
C ARG A 26 -13.34 -6.16 38.38
N LEU A 27 -14.22 -5.30 37.87
CA LEU A 27 -14.40 -5.02 36.45
C LEU A 27 -13.03 -4.77 35.81
N ALA A 28 -12.62 -5.63 34.88
CA ALA A 28 -11.66 -5.27 33.86
C ALA A 28 -12.42 -5.31 32.54
N GLY A 29 -12.98 -4.15 32.15
CA GLY A 29 -13.54 -3.97 30.83
C GLY A 29 -12.42 -4.13 29.81
N ALA A 30 -12.46 -5.21 29.04
CA ALA A 30 -11.68 -5.30 27.81
C ALA A 30 -12.24 -4.22 26.86
N ALA A 31 -11.47 -3.16 26.65
CA ALA A 31 -11.80 -2.15 25.65
C ALA A 31 -11.73 -2.82 24.27
N LEU A 32 -12.89 -3.20 23.75
CA LEU A 32 -13.07 -3.73 22.41
C LEU A 32 -12.83 -2.57 21.43
N ALA A 33 -11.72 -2.59 20.71
CA ALA A 33 -11.42 -1.56 19.73
C ALA A 33 -12.17 -1.88 18.44
N LEU A 34 -13.24 -1.13 18.21
CA LEU A 34 -14.16 -1.33 17.11
C LEU A 34 -13.65 -0.54 15.87
N LEU A 35 -13.41 -1.25 14.77
CA LEU A 35 -12.80 -0.77 13.52
C LEU A 35 -13.87 -0.79 12.42
N LEU A 36 -14.10 0.31 11.72
CA LEU A 36 -14.90 0.28 10.50
C LEU A 36 -14.03 0.65 9.30
N LEU A 37 -14.11 -0.17 8.26
CA LEU A 37 -13.50 0.08 6.98
C LEU A 37 -14.56 0.73 6.08
N VAL A 38 -14.20 1.72 5.26
CA VAL A 38 -15.10 2.31 4.26
C VAL A 38 -14.43 2.12 2.90
N GLY A 39 -15.09 1.43 1.96
CA GLY A 39 -14.54 1.12 0.63
C GLY A 39 -15.64 0.74 -0.36
N CYS A 40 -15.43 0.93 -1.66
CA CYS A 40 -16.45 0.79 -2.71
C CYS A 40 -16.73 -0.65 -3.20
N SER A 41 -17.93 -0.88 -3.71
CA SER A 41 -18.31 -2.10 -4.45
C SER A 41 -18.84 -1.71 -5.83
N ARG A 42 -18.21 -2.19 -6.90
CA ARG A 42 -18.69 -1.98 -8.28
C ARG A 42 -19.79 -3.00 -8.57
N GLU A 43 -21.00 -2.57 -8.89
CA GLU A 43 -22.07 -3.47 -9.35
C GLU A 43 -21.65 -4.19 -10.64
N ARG A 44 -21.81 -5.52 -10.67
CA ARG A 44 -21.66 -6.33 -11.88
C ARG A 44 -22.84 -6.05 -12.81
N GLY A 45 -22.57 -5.44 -13.96
CA GLY A 45 -23.53 -5.38 -15.06
C GLY A 45 -23.84 -6.78 -15.62
N PRO A 46 -25.03 -7.00 -16.20
CA PRO A 46 -25.40 -8.29 -16.77
C PRO A 46 -24.71 -8.46 -18.13
N GLY A 47 -23.66 -9.27 -18.22
CA GLY A 47 -23.06 -9.52 -19.54
C GLY A 47 -21.70 -10.23 -19.66
N ALA A 48 -21.02 -10.64 -18.58
CA ALA A 48 -19.75 -11.35 -18.71
C ALA A 48 -19.87 -12.79 -18.18
N GLY A 49 -19.80 -13.75 -19.12
CA GLY A 49 -19.85 -15.18 -18.87
C GLY A 49 -18.66 -15.71 -18.06
N ASN A 50 -18.90 -16.84 -17.42
CA ASN A 50 -17.96 -17.61 -16.60
C ASN A 50 -16.61 -17.87 -17.30
N ALA A 51 -15.52 -17.61 -16.58
CA ALA A 51 -14.25 -18.31 -16.75
C ALA A 51 -13.79 -18.85 -15.38
N PRO A 52 -13.33 -20.11 -15.30
CA PRO A 52 -12.98 -20.75 -14.03
C PRO A 52 -11.60 -20.34 -13.53
N ALA A 53 -11.43 -20.44 -12.21
CA ALA A 53 -10.22 -20.14 -11.47
C ALA A 53 -9.09 -21.17 -11.72
N ALA A 54 -7.85 -20.68 -11.80
CA ALA A 54 -6.62 -21.37 -11.46
C ALA A 54 -5.88 -20.40 -10.50
N GLY A 55 -5.62 -20.70 -9.22
CA GLY A 55 -4.89 -21.83 -8.64
C GLY A 55 -3.45 -21.35 -8.40
N GLU A 56 -3.16 -20.60 -7.33
CA GLU A 56 -2.57 -21.12 -6.08
C GLU A 56 -2.62 -20.08 -4.91
N PRO A 57 -2.34 -20.47 -3.64
CA PRO A 57 -3.09 -20.00 -2.47
C PRO A 57 -2.50 -18.75 -1.79
N SER A 58 -3.37 -17.77 -1.53
CA SER A 58 -3.12 -16.77 -0.48
C SER A 58 -3.01 -17.46 0.88
N PRO A 59 -2.13 -17.00 1.80
CA PRO A 59 -2.01 -17.57 3.12
C PRO A 59 -3.36 -17.45 3.83
N SER A 60 -3.92 -18.61 4.15
CA SER A 60 -5.20 -18.78 4.81
C SER A 60 -5.22 -18.10 6.17
N ALA A 61 -5.69 -16.86 6.22
CA ALA A 61 -6.50 -16.38 7.32
C ALA A 61 -7.95 -16.56 6.87
N GLY A 62 -8.66 -17.51 7.47
CA GLY A 62 -10.05 -17.80 7.14
C GLY A 62 -10.92 -16.55 7.22
N ALA A 63 -11.30 -16.01 6.07
CA ALA A 63 -12.38 -15.06 5.91
C ALA A 63 -13.54 -15.83 5.28
N ASP A 64 -14.19 -16.65 6.10
CA ASP A 64 -15.49 -17.23 5.77
C ASP A 64 -16.51 -16.08 5.63
N SER A 65 -17.12 -15.99 4.45
CA SER A 65 -18.38 -15.30 4.12
C SER A 65 -18.70 -13.97 4.81
N GLY A 66 -18.57 -12.83 4.10
CA GLY A 66 -19.42 -11.62 4.08
C GLY A 66 -20.27 -11.15 5.29
N GLN A 67 -20.01 -11.59 6.51
CA GLN A 67 -20.79 -11.31 7.71
C GLN A 67 -19.92 -10.50 8.66
N PHE A 68 -20.28 -9.24 8.81
CA PHE A 68 -19.76 -8.39 9.87
C PHE A 68 -20.73 -8.40 11.08
N PRO A 69 -20.24 -8.22 12.31
CA PRO A 69 -18.86 -7.89 12.66
C PRO A 69 -17.88 -9.07 12.60
N LEU A 70 -16.61 -8.80 12.26
CA LEU A 70 -15.52 -9.77 12.26
C LEU A 70 -14.55 -9.50 13.42
N THR A 71 -14.12 -10.53 14.14
CA THR A 71 -13.09 -10.36 15.18
C THR A 71 -11.70 -10.59 14.59
N ALA A 72 -10.82 -9.59 14.72
CA ALA A 72 -9.42 -9.63 14.28
C ALA A 72 -8.50 -9.37 15.48
N GLY A 73 -8.13 -10.43 16.19
CA GLY A 73 -7.37 -10.32 17.45
C GLY A 73 -8.17 -9.56 18.51
N LYS A 74 -7.64 -8.42 18.97
CA LYS A 74 -8.31 -7.55 19.96
C LYS A 74 -9.29 -6.54 19.34
N PHE A 75 -9.42 -6.55 18.02
CA PHE A 75 -10.26 -5.61 17.28
C PHE A 75 -11.53 -6.30 16.79
N THR A 76 -12.61 -5.54 16.70
CA THR A 76 -13.85 -5.96 16.06
C THR A 76 -14.09 -5.09 14.85
N VAL A 77 -14.08 -5.65 13.66
CA VAL A 77 -14.40 -4.94 12.42
C VAL A 77 -15.91 -4.91 12.25
N LEU A 78 -16.54 -3.73 12.27
CA LEU A 78 -18.00 -3.57 12.19
C LEU A 78 -18.60 -3.81 10.81
N GLY A 79 -17.80 -3.63 9.76
CA GLY A 79 -18.31 -3.48 8.41
C GLY A 79 -17.30 -2.90 7.44
N ILE A 80 -17.62 -3.06 6.16
CA ILE A 80 -17.07 -2.26 5.06
C ILE A 80 -18.25 -1.48 4.46
N LEU A 81 -18.25 -0.15 4.57
CA LEU A 81 -19.32 0.68 3.98
C LEU A 81 -18.90 1.25 2.63
N THR A 82 -19.75 1.12 1.61
CA THR A 82 -19.46 1.55 0.24
C THR A 82 -20.11 2.91 -0.06
N ASP A 83 -19.40 3.76 -0.81
CA ASP A 83 -19.87 5.09 -1.19
C ASP A 83 -19.90 5.34 -2.70
N ASN A 84 -19.39 4.41 -3.51
CA ASN A 84 -19.33 4.54 -4.97
C ASN A 84 -18.67 5.83 -5.44
N GLN A 85 -17.66 6.33 -4.70
CA GLN A 85 -16.97 7.60 -4.94
C GLN A 85 -17.85 8.85 -4.76
N ASP A 86 -19.02 8.71 -4.13
CA ASP A 86 -19.84 9.83 -3.72
C ASP A 86 -19.39 10.35 -2.34
N ASN A 87 -18.81 11.55 -2.34
CA ASN A 87 -18.32 12.20 -1.12
C ASN A 87 -19.42 12.44 -0.08
N ALA A 88 -20.64 12.81 -0.51
CA ALA A 88 -21.75 13.02 0.41
C ALA A 88 -22.17 11.69 1.04
N LYS A 89 -22.20 10.61 0.25
CA LYS A 89 -22.50 9.27 0.77
C LYS A 89 -21.41 8.78 1.73
N SER A 90 -20.15 9.01 1.40
CA SER A 90 -19.01 8.62 2.24
C SER A 90 -19.09 9.33 3.61
N LYS A 91 -19.41 10.63 3.61
CA LYS A 91 -19.63 11.39 4.85
C LYS A 91 -20.85 10.88 5.64
N GLU A 92 -21.98 10.65 4.98
CA GLU A 92 -23.22 10.13 5.59
C GLU A 92 -22.98 8.76 6.25
N ASN A 93 -22.22 7.87 5.59
CA ASN A 93 -21.83 6.56 6.13
C ASN A 93 -21.09 6.70 7.47
N VAL A 94 -20.17 7.66 7.57
CA VAL A 94 -19.42 7.93 8.80
C VAL A 94 -20.33 8.52 9.89
N GLU A 95 -21.14 9.52 9.56
CA GLU A 95 -22.09 10.14 10.51
C GLU A 95 -23.07 9.09 11.08
N THR A 96 -23.61 8.22 10.22
CA THR A 96 -24.50 7.13 10.62
C THR A 96 -23.78 6.10 11.48
N THR A 97 -22.51 5.79 11.17
CA THR A 97 -21.69 4.86 11.97
C THR A 97 -21.50 5.38 13.39
N ILE A 98 -21.11 6.64 13.54
CA ILE A 98 -20.89 7.25 14.86
C ILE A 98 -22.19 7.26 15.69
N LEU A 99 -23.33 7.51 15.04
CA LEU A 99 -24.63 7.47 15.70
C LEU A 99 -25.02 6.06 16.17
N ARG A 100 -24.78 5.04 15.34
CA ARG A 100 -25.13 3.64 15.64
C ARG A 100 -24.15 2.95 16.58
N HIS A 101 -22.88 3.37 16.55
CA HIS A 101 -21.77 2.78 17.28
C HIS A 101 -20.99 3.88 18.02
N PRO A 102 -21.54 4.43 19.12
CA PRO A 102 -20.89 5.50 19.86
C PRO A 102 -19.57 5.08 20.53
N ASP A 103 -19.30 3.77 20.59
CA ASP A 103 -18.08 3.14 21.07
C ASP A 103 -17.04 2.87 19.96
N VAL A 104 -17.29 3.31 18.71
CA VAL A 104 -16.34 3.14 17.60
C VAL A 104 -15.00 3.80 17.92
N GLY A 105 -13.93 2.99 17.92
CA GLY A 105 -12.60 3.45 18.32
C GLY A 105 -11.77 3.96 17.14
N CYS A 106 -12.03 3.45 15.94
CA CYS A 106 -11.28 3.81 14.74
C CYS A 106 -12.10 3.74 13.44
N LEU A 107 -11.88 4.73 12.58
CA LEU A 107 -12.42 4.81 11.22
C LEU A 107 -11.26 4.73 10.22
N VAL A 108 -11.42 3.91 9.18
CA VAL A 108 -10.38 3.70 8.15
C VAL A 108 -10.91 4.08 6.78
N GLY A 109 -10.26 5.05 6.14
CA GLY A 109 -10.52 5.42 4.74
C GLY A 109 -9.68 4.54 3.82
N LEU A 110 -10.32 3.66 3.03
CA LEU A 110 -9.58 2.73 2.17
C LEU A 110 -9.11 3.34 0.86
N TRP A 111 -9.76 4.40 0.39
CA TRP A 111 -9.34 5.19 -0.78
C TRP A 111 -9.03 6.64 -0.39
N SER A 112 -8.17 7.31 -1.17
CA SER A 112 -7.70 8.69 -0.98
C SER A 112 -8.78 9.68 -0.49
N ALA A 113 -9.96 9.67 -1.12
CA ALA A 113 -11.04 10.61 -0.82
C ALA A 113 -11.81 10.30 0.49
N ASN A 114 -11.71 9.07 1.02
CA ASN A 114 -12.49 8.67 2.20
C ASN A 114 -11.98 9.32 3.48
N THR A 115 -10.66 9.46 3.65
CA THR A 115 -10.09 10.08 4.86
C THR A 115 -10.54 11.54 5.04
N PRO A 116 -10.52 12.39 4.00
CA PRO A 116 -11.18 13.71 4.01
C PRO A 116 -12.64 13.67 4.49
N MET A 117 -13.44 12.71 3.99
CA MET A 117 -14.85 12.60 4.36
C MET A 117 -15.06 12.14 5.80
N ILE A 118 -14.18 11.26 6.32
CA ILE A 118 -14.12 10.90 7.73
C ILE A 118 -13.84 12.14 8.58
N LEU A 119 -12.83 12.95 8.22
CA LEU A 119 -12.50 14.18 8.94
C LEU A 119 -13.66 15.18 8.92
N ALA A 120 -14.34 15.34 7.78
CA ALA A 120 -15.51 16.21 7.66
C ALA A 120 -16.67 15.78 8.58
N ALA A 121 -16.96 14.48 8.66
CA ALA A 121 -17.99 13.92 9.55
C ALA A 121 -17.62 14.01 11.04
N LEU A 122 -16.34 13.81 11.37
CA LEU A 122 -15.85 13.98 12.74
C LEU A 122 -15.90 15.44 13.20
N ARG A 123 -15.64 16.39 12.30
CA ARG A 123 -15.83 17.83 12.56
C ARG A 123 -17.31 18.17 12.80
N SER A 124 -18.23 17.73 11.92
CA SER A 124 -19.66 18.03 12.06
C SER A 124 -20.28 17.44 13.33
N SER A 125 -19.84 16.25 13.74
CA SER A 125 -20.35 15.55 14.92
C SER A 125 -19.63 15.92 16.23
N GLY A 126 -18.60 16.77 16.21
CA GLY A 126 -17.81 17.11 17.39
C GLY A 126 -16.99 15.94 17.96
N ASN A 127 -16.64 14.96 17.12
CA ASN A 127 -15.86 13.78 17.47
C ASN A 127 -14.40 13.82 16.95
N LEU A 128 -14.01 14.93 16.31
CA LEU A 128 -12.64 15.13 15.88
C LEU A 128 -11.65 14.99 17.06
N GLY A 129 -10.58 14.22 16.86
CA GLY A 129 -9.58 13.91 17.90
C GLY A 129 -10.02 12.87 18.93
N LYS A 130 -11.31 12.50 18.99
CA LYS A 130 -11.83 11.46 19.91
C LYS A 130 -11.76 10.06 19.30
N ILE A 131 -12.03 9.95 18.01
CA ILE A 131 -12.00 8.69 17.24
C ILE A 131 -10.70 8.66 16.43
N LYS A 132 -9.98 7.52 16.44
CA LYS A 132 -8.76 7.38 15.64
C LYS A 132 -9.10 7.29 14.15
N VAL A 133 -8.31 7.97 13.32
CA VAL A 133 -8.45 7.90 11.86
C VAL A 133 -7.18 7.33 11.25
N VAL A 134 -7.33 6.34 10.37
CA VAL A 134 -6.23 5.82 9.54
C VAL A 134 -6.66 5.95 8.08
N GLY A 135 -5.75 6.39 7.22
CA GLY A 135 -6.02 6.58 5.80
C GLY A 135 -5.19 5.68 4.89
N PHE A 136 -5.53 5.78 3.62
CA PHE A 136 -4.68 5.42 2.50
C PHE A 136 -4.47 6.65 1.61
N ASP A 137 -3.36 6.65 0.89
CA ASP A 137 -2.90 7.69 -0.03
C ASP A 137 -2.57 9.04 0.64
N GLU A 138 -2.07 9.96 -0.17
CA GLU A 138 -1.43 11.21 0.23
C GLU A 138 -2.31 12.46 0.01
N HIS A 139 -3.64 12.33 0.04
CA HIS A 139 -4.53 13.48 -0.10
C HIS A 139 -4.11 14.63 0.82
N ALA A 140 -4.09 15.87 0.33
CA ALA A 140 -3.52 17.00 1.06
C ALA A 140 -4.16 17.18 2.45
N GLU A 141 -5.48 17.01 2.55
CA GLU A 141 -6.20 17.07 3.82
C GLU A 141 -5.87 15.88 4.76
N THR A 142 -5.55 14.71 4.22
CA THR A 142 -5.05 13.57 5.01
C THR A 142 -3.69 13.89 5.62
N LEU A 143 -2.75 14.39 4.80
CA LEU A 143 -1.41 14.78 5.28
C LEU A 143 -1.50 15.91 6.31
N GLN A 144 -2.35 16.91 6.06
CA GLN A 144 -2.58 17.98 7.03
C GLN A 144 -3.21 17.44 8.32
N GLY A 145 -4.19 16.53 8.21
CA GLY A 145 -4.77 15.86 9.36
C GLY A 145 -3.74 15.09 10.18
N ILE A 146 -2.70 14.51 9.56
CA ILE A 146 -1.59 13.88 10.28
C ILE A 146 -0.73 14.93 11.01
N ARG A 147 -0.38 16.04 10.34
CA ARG A 147 0.36 17.17 10.96
C ARG A 147 -0.38 17.75 12.16
N ASP A 148 -1.71 17.86 12.05
CA ASP A 148 -2.57 18.40 13.09
C ASP A 148 -2.88 17.37 14.20
N GLY A 149 -2.41 16.12 14.07
CA GLY A 149 -2.67 15.03 15.03
C GLY A 149 -4.10 14.45 14.99
N MET A 150 -4.90 14.83 13.99
CA MET A 150 -6.28 14.37 13.78
C MET A 150 -6.37 13.04 13.05
N VAL A 151 -5.36 12.72 12.23
CA VAL A 151 -5.18 11.43 11.55
C VAL A 151 -3.95 10.74 12.15
N HIS A 152 -4.12 9.48 12.55
CA HIS A 152 -3.06 8.70 13.19
C HIS A 152 -1.92 8.34 12.22
N GLY A 153 -2.26 8.15 10.95
CA GLY A 153 -1.34 7.91 9.86
C GLY A 153 -2.06 7.50 8.58
N THR A 154 -1.31 7.45 7.48
CA THR A 154 -1.77 6.93 6.19
C THR A 154 -0.74 5.99 5.59
N ILE A 155 -1.19 5.05 4.76
CA ILE A 155 -0.32 4.20 3.94
C ILE A 155 -0.31 4.74 2.53
N VAL A 156 0.89 5.03 1.99
CA VAL A 156 1.05 5.56 0.62
C VAL A 156 1.86 4.59 -0.23
N GLN A 157 1.51 4.55 -1.52
CA GLN A 157 2.31 3.88 -2.53
C GLN A 157 3.55 4.73 -2.89
N GLN A 158 4.47 4.17 -3.68
CA GLN A 158 5.69 4.86 -4.10
C GLN A 158 5.84 4.91 -5.64
N PRO A 159 4.93 5.56 -6.38
CA PRO A 159 5.02 5.63 -7.84
C PRO A 159 6.37 6.15 -8.34
N TYR A 160 6.97 7.11 -7.63
CA TYR A 160 8.32 7.58 -7.89
C TYR A 160 9.35 6.43 -7.93
N GLU A 161 9.28 5.51 -6.98
CA GLU A 161 10.16 4.36 -6.92
C GLU A 161 9.88 3.36 -8.06
N PHE A 162 8.62 3.20 -8.48
CA PHE A 162 8.29 2.35 -9.64
C PHE A 162 9.05 2.82 -10.88
N GLY A 163 8.96 4.11 -11.21
CA GLY A 163 9.65 4.67 -12.36
C GLY A 163 11.18 4.64 -12.23
N TYR A 164 11.71 5.05 -11.07
CA TYR A 164 13.16 5.06 -10.83
C TYR A 164 13.76 3.65 -10.94
N ARG A 165 13.17 2.67 -10.25
CA ARG A 165 13.65 1.27 -10.24
C ARG A 165 13.51 0.62 -11.60
N SER A 166 12.45 0.94 -12.35
CA SER A 166 12.27 0.41 -13.71
C SER A 166 13.41 0.83 -14.62
N VAL A 167 13.77 2.12 -14.63
CA VAL A 167 14.93 2.59 -15.41
C VAL A 167 16.22 1.96 -14.88
N GLN A 168 16.42 1.92 -13.56
CA GLN A 168 17.61 1.30 -12.96
C GLN A 168 17.80 -0.16 -13.42
N TRP A 169 16.77 -0.99 -13.28
CA TRP A 169 16.85 -2.42 -13.59
C TRP A 169 16.94 -2.68 -15.09
N LEU A 170 16.21 -1.94 -15.93
CA LEU A 170 16.37 -2.05 -17.38
C LEU A 170 17.79 -1.69 -17.82
N THR A 171 18.37 -0.63 -17.25
CA THR A 171 19.76 -0.23 -17.52
C THR A 171 20.75 -1.31 -17.05
N GLN A 172 20.54 -1.92 -15.87
CA GLN A 172 21.36 -3.04 -15.39
C GLN A 172 21.30 -4.24 -16.35
N ILE A 173 20.08 -4.67 -16.71
CA ILE A 173 19.86 -5.80 -17.61
C ILE A 173 20.51 -5.55 -18.97
N ALA A 174 20.34 -4.36 -19.54
CA ALA A 174 20.94 -3.97 -20.82
C ALA A 174 22.48 -3.90 -20.80
N ARG A 175 23.09 -3.81 -19.61
CA ARG A 175 24.55 -3.93 -19.42
C ARG A 175 25.01 -5.34 -19.10
N GLY A 176 24.10 -6.30 -18.99
CA GLY A 176 24.41 -7.66 -18.55
C GLY A 176 24.74 -7.75 -17.06
N GLU A 177 24.37 -6.72 -16.28
CA GLU A 177 24.46 -6.75 -14.83
C GLU A 177 23.25 -7.49 -14.24
N PRO A 178 23.42 -8.27 -13.16
CA PRO A 178 22.32 -9.01 -12.56
C PRO A 178 21.37 -8.09 -11.81
N VAL A 179 20.06 -8.39 -11.90
CA VAL A 179 19.02 -7.84 -11.03
C VAL A 179 18.58 -8.95 -10.08
N ASP A 180 18.49 -8.66 -8.78
CA ASP A 180 17.98 -9.62 -7.80
C ASP A 180 16.46 -9.76 -7.95
N VAL A 181 16.04 -10.78 -8.69
CA VAL A 181 14.65 -11.13 -8.91
C VAL A 181 14.35 -12.41 -8.14
N PRO A 182 13.40 -12.40 -7.18
CA PRO A 182 13.04 -13.61 -6.47
C PRO A 182 12.43 -14.65 -7.43
N PRO A 183 12.43 -15.96 -7.07
CA PRO A 183 11.88 -17.01 -7.94
C PRO A 183 10.41 -16.81 -8.34
N SER A 184 9.65 -16.00 -7.59
CA SER A 184 8.28 -15.60 -7.95
C SER A 184 8.19 -14.70 -9.17
N GLY A 185 9.31 -14.12 -9.63
CA GLY A 185 9.34 -13.10 -10.67
C GLY A 185 8.77 -11.74 -10.24
N LEU A 186 8.44 -11.56 -8.96
CA LEU A 186 7.78 -10.36 -8.44
C LEU A 186 8.67 -9.64 -7.42
N VAL A 187 9.17 -8.47 -7.80
CA VAL A 187 9.88 -7.56 -6.89
C VAL A 187 8.87 -6.61 -6.25
N PHE A 188 8.75 -6.67 -4.92
CA PHE A 188 7.82 -5.81 -4.17
C PHE A 188 8.45 -4.44 -3.91
N ILE A 189 7.88 -3.38 -4.48
CA ILE A 189 8.18 -2.00 -4.06
C ILE A 189 7.45 -1.73 -2.74
N PRO A 190 8.15 -1.37 -1.65
CA PRO A 190 7.53 -1.19 -0.35
C PRO A 190 6.54 -0.02 -0.36
N HIS A 191 5.52 -0.09 0.47
CA HIS A 191 4.69 1.08 0.81
C HIS A 191 5.42 1.95 1.84
N LYS A 192 5.06 3.23 1.95
CA LYS A 192 5.47 4.06 3.09
C LYS A 192 4.33 4.20 4.09
N THR A 193 4.66 4.07 5.37
CA THR A 193 3.77 4.46 6.47
C THR A 193 4.07 5.90 6.85
N ILE A 194 3.08 6.79 6.66
CA ILE A 194 3.21 8.22 6.97
C ILE A 194 2.49 8.53 8.27
N ARG A 195 3.20 9.16 9.21
CA ARG A 195 2.76 9.48 10.58
C ARG A 195 3.34 10.83 11.01
N GLY A 196 2.94 11.31 12.19
CA GLY A 196 3.34 12.62 12.69
C GLY A 196 4.85 12.84 12.78
N ASP A 197 5.63 11.77 12.97
CA ASP A 197 7.10 11.80 13.03
C ASP A 197 7.80 11.95 11.67
N ASN A 198 7.14 11.62 10.56
CA ASN A 198 7.75 11.65 9.22
C ASN A 198 6.94 12.39 8.14
N VAL A 199 5.74 12.88 8.44
CA VAL A 199 4.87 13.59 7.47
C VAL A 199 5.49 14.86 6.92
N GLN A 200 6.34 15.54 7.70
CA GLN A 200 7.06 16.71 7.22
C GLN A 200 8.10 16.31 6.17
N GLN A 201 8.97 15.35 6.50
CA GLN A 201 9.97 14.83 5.57
C GLN A 201 9.32 14.29 4.29
N PHE A 202 8.19 13.60 4.40
CA PHE A 202 7.45 13.13 3.23
C PHE A 202 6.95 14.29 2.37
N GLY A 203 6.45 15.38 2.97
CA GLY A 203 6.10 16.59 2.24
C GLY A 203 7.28 17.22 1.51
N ASP A 204 8.43 17.33 2.19
CA ASP A 204 9.66 17.88 1.64
C ASP A 204 10.19 17.03 0.48
N ASP A 205 10.09 15.69 0.58
CA ASP A 205 10.43 14.75 -0.50
C ASP A 205 9.54 14.99 -1.74
N LEU A 206 8.22 15.15 -1.56
CA LEU A 206 7.29 15.43 -2.66
C LEU A 206 7.61 16.76 -3.36
N ASP A 207 8.00 17.79 -2.59
CA ASP A 207 8.40 19.07 -3.14
C ASP A 207 9.74 18.98 -3.89
N ALA A 208 10.72 18.26 -3.35
CA ALA A 208 11.98 17.99 -4.03
C ALA A 208 11.77 17.23 -5.35
N ILE A 209 10.90 16.22 -5.36
CA ILE A 209 10.52 15.48 -6.57
C ILE A 209 9.92 16.41 -7.63
N ARG A 210 8.96 17.26 -7.25
CA ARG A 210 8.34 18.24 -8.16
C ARG A 210 9.34 19.25 -8.72
N ALA A 211 10.34 19.63 -7.93
CA ALA A 211 11.42 20.52 -8.35
C ALA A 211 12.49 19.83 -9.22
N GLY A 212 12.33 18.54 -9.55
CA GLY A 212 13.31 17.76 -10.33
C GLY A 212 14.52 17.28 -9.51
N ASN A 213 14.51 17.50 -8.19
CA ASN A 213 15.58 17.16 -7.26
C ASN A 213 15.17 15.99 -6.33
N GLY A 214 14.32 15.08 -6.81
CA GLY A 214 13.90 13.92 -6.05
C GLY A 214 15.08 13.06 -5.53
N PRO A 215 14.87 12.26 -4.49
CA PRO A 215 15.94 11.46 -3.88
C PRO A 215 16.52 10.44 -4.87
N LEU A 216 17.83 10.23 -4.83
CA LEU A 216 18.44 9.07 -5.48
C LEU A 216 18.17 7.85 -4.61
N LEU A 217 17.54 6.81 -5.18
CA LEU A 217 17.22 5.59 -4.42
C LEU A 217 18.40 4.61 -4.33
N ASP A 218 19.43 4.86 -5.14
CA ASP A 218 20.72 4.17 -5.09
C ASP A 218 21.86 5.16 -5.38
N PRO A 219 22.19 6.05 -4.42
CA PRO A 219 23.12 7.16 -4.64
C PRO A 219 24.57 6.70 -4.90
N ASP A 220 24.94 5.51 -4.43
CA ASP A 220 26.30 4.96 -4.55
C ASP A 220 26.50 4.12 -5.82
N SER A 221 25.43 3.91 -6.61
CA SER A 221 25.49 3.16 -7.85
C SER A 221 26.46 3.78 -8.86
N LYS A 222 27.24 2.91 -9.49
CA LYS A 222 28.19 3.25 -10.57
C LYS A 222 27.68 2.83 -11.96
N LEU A 223 26.39 2.52 -12.06
CA LEU A 223 25.76 2.05 -13.28
C LEU A 223 25.91 3.10 -14.40
N ASP A 224 26.50 2.69 -15.54
CA ASP A 224 26.69 3.53 -16.71
C ASP A 224 25.68 3.17 -17.81
N GLY A 225 24.64 3.98 -17.90
CA GLY A 225 23.59 3.85 -18.89
C GLY A 225 23.82 4.62 -20.19
N LYS A 226 25.01 5.23 -20.39
CA LYS A 226 25.26 6.09 -21.55
C LYS A 226 25.02 5.36 -22.88
N GLY A 227 24.17 5.96 -23.71
CA GLY A 227 23.81 5.42 -25.02
C GLY A 227 22.76 4.31 -25.00
N LEU A 228 22.28 3.92 -23.81
CA LEU A 228 21.11 3.06 -23.69
C LEU A 228 19.83 3.88 -23.75
N LYS A 229 18.79 3.28 -24.34
CA LYS A 229 17.46 3.87 -24.49
C LYS A 229 16.42 2.87 -24.03
N VAL A 230 15.64 3.23 -23.01
CA VAL A 230 14.61 2.36 -22.43
C VAL A 230 13.25 3.03 -22.48
N ALA A 231 12.17 2.26 -22.36
CA ALA A 231 10.81 2.78 -22.30
C ALA A 231 10.11 2.42 -20.99
N TYR A 232 9.19 3.29 -20.58
CA TYR A 232 8.28 3.10 -19.45
C TYR A 232 6.85 3.40 -19.91
N ILE A 233 6.04 2.35 -20.08
CA ILE A 233 4.67 2.40 -20.58
C ILE A 233 3.69 2.31 -19.40
N THR A 234 2.85 3.32 -19.22
CA THR A 234 1.81 3.37 -18.18
C THR A 234 0.50 2.76 -18.68
N ASN A 235 -0.48 2.56 -17.78
CA ASN A 235 -1.83 2.11 -18.18
C ASN A 235 -2.83 3.24 -18.41
N SER A 236 -2.48 4.49 -18.06
CA SER A 236 -3.34 5.66 -18.17
C SER A 236 -2.53 6.95 -18.04
N VAL A 237 -3.23 8.09 -18.04
CA VAL A 237 -2.68 9.43 -17.75
C VAL A 237 -2.97 9.90 -16.32
N ASP A 238 -3.27 8.97 -15.41
CA ASP A 238 -3.56 9.27 -14.00
C ASP A 238 -2.40 10.02 -13.31
N PRO A 239 -2.67 10.97 -12.39
CA PRO A 239 -1.63 11.67 -11.62
C PRO A 239 -0.63 10.75 -10.91
N PHE A 240 -0.99 9.52 -10.55
CA PHE A 240 -0.07 8.50 -10.05
C PHE A 240 1.16 8.35 -10.97
N TRP A 241 0.95 8.34 -12.28
CA TRP A 241 2.02 8.15 -13.26
C TRP A 241 2.91 9.36 -13.45
N VAL A 242 2.45 10.57 -13.08
CA VAL A 242 3.30 11.77 -13.07
C VAL A 242 4.44 11.61 -12.06
N TRP A 243 4.15 11.03 -10.90
CA TRP A 243 5.18 10.71 -9.90
C TRP A 243 6.16 9.66 -10.40
N ALA A 244 5.68 8.62 -11.08
CA ALA A 244 6.54 7.62 -11.71
C ALA A 244 7.42 8.22 -12.80
N GLU A 245 6.89 9.12 -13.62
CA GLU A 245 7.67 9.85 -14.61
C GLU A 245 8.82 10.65 -13.98
N TYR A 246 8.59 11.35 -12.86
CA TYR A 246 9.68 12.00 -12.13
C TYR A 246 10.76 11.00 -11.69
N GLY A 247 10.35 9.81 -11.26
CA GLY A 247 11.25 8.71 -10.92
C GLY A 247 12.09 8.27 -12.12
N CYS A 248 11.43 7.99 -13.26
CA CYS A 248 12.09 7.62 -14.51
C CYS A 248 13.13 8.66 -14.92
N ARG A 249 12.74 9.94 -14.94
CA ARG A 249 13.62 11.05 -15.33
C ARG A 249 14.77 11.23 -14.35
N ARG A 250 14.56 11.00 -13.05
CA ARG A 250 15.64 11.07 -12.05
C ARG A 250 16.68 9.98 -12.28
N ALA A 251 16.24 8.73 -12.44
CA ALA A 251 17.13 7.60 -12.71
C ALA A 251 17.87 7.78 -14.04
N ALA A 252 17.17 8.20 -15.09
CA ALA A 252 17.76 8.54 -16.39
C ALA A 252 18.88 9.58 -16.26
N GLY A 253 18.62 10.66 -15.52
CA GLY A 253 19.63 11.69 -15.24
C GLY A 253 20.82 11.19 -14.42
N GLN A 254 20.59 10.29 -13.46
CA GLN A 254 21.68 9.71 -12.66
C GLN A 254 22.57 8.76 -13.48
N PHE A 255 21.96 7.86 -14.26
CA PHE A 255 22.69 6.80 -14.97
C PHE A 255 23.09 7.21 -16.39
N GLY A 256 22.65 8.37 -16.89
CA GLY A 256 22.87 8.77 -18.28
C GLY A 256 22.13 7.92 -19.31
N THR A 257 21.04 7.25 -18.89
CA THR A 257 20.15 6.46 -19.76
C THR A 257 19.09 7.38 -20.37
N ASP A 258 18.77 7.21 -21.66
CA ASP A 258 17.62 7.88 -22.26
C ASP A 258 16.34 7.09 -21.91
N VAL A 259 15.30 7.76 -21.41
CA VAL A 259 14.01 7.12 -21.11
C VAL A 259 12.87 7.74 -21.91
N ALA A 260 12.08 6.89 -22.57
CA ALA A 260 10.81 7.24 -23.20
C ALA A 260 9.65 6.89 -22.25
N VAL A 261 9.07 7.89 -21.59
CA VAL A 261 7.84 7.70 -20.80
C VAL A 261 6.64 7.83 -21.73
N GLN A 262 5.82 6.79 -21.80
CA GLN A 262 4.73 6.64 -22.77
C GLN A 262 3.42 6.39 -22.04
N MET A 263 2.47 7.31 -22.20
CA MET A 263 1.18 7.26 -21.52
C MET A 263 0.02 7.13 -22.52
N PRO A 264 -0.87 6.13 -22.38
CA PRO A 264 -1.98 5.92 -23.30
C PRO A 264 -3.09 6.92 -23.01
N SER A 265 -3.19 7.99 -23.79
CA SER A 265 -4.16 9.07 -23.56
C SER A 265 -5.61 8.63 -23.73
N SER A 266 -5.87 7.58 -24.52
CA SER A 266 -7.22 7.00 -24.63
C SER A 266 -7.50 5.95 -23.54
N GLY A 267 -6.47 5.50 -22.81
CA GLY A 267 -6.58 4.42 -21.82
C GLY A 267 -6.90 3.05 -22.43
N LEU A 268 -6.60 2.86 -23.73
CA LEU A 268 -6.90 1.62 -24.46
C LEU A 268 -5.63 0.81 -24.75
N VAL A 269 -5.80 -0.52 -24.82
CA VAL A 269 -4.75 -1.48 -25.17
C VAL A 269 -4.05 -1.14 -26.49
N GLU A 270 -4.79 -0.60 -27.47
CA GLU A 270 -4.24 -0.23 -28.78
C GLU A 270 -3.18 0.87 -28.71
N ASP A 271 -3.24 1.76 -27.72
CA ASP A 271 -2.20 2.76 -27.50
C ASP A 271 -0.90 2.06 -27.06
N GLN A 272 -1.00 1.14 -26.10
CA GLN A 272 0.16 0.37 -25.60
C GLN A 272 0.77 -0.50 -26.69
N LYS A 273 -0.06 -1.11 -27.55
CA LYS A 273 0.42 -1.86 -28.71
C LYS A 273 1.27 -0.99 -29.64
N ARG A 274 0.79 0.20 -30.01
CA ARG A 274 1.56 1.14 -30.86
C ARG A 274 2.86 1.60 -30.20
N PHE A 275 2.87 1.79 -28.87
CA PHE A 275 4.10 2.10 -28.14
C PHE A 275 5.11 0.96 -28.22
N LEU A 276 4.69 -0.29 -27.97
CA LEU A 276 5.56 -1.46 -28.10
C LEU A 276 6.13 -1.58 -29.53
N GLU A 277 5.30 -1.48 -30.56
CA GLU A 277 5.75 -1.52 -31.97
C GLU A 277 6.76 -0.40 -32.28
N THR A 278 6.53 0.80 -31.76
CA THR A 278 7.46 1.93 -31.89
C THR A 278 8.79 1.67 -31.19
N ASN A 279 8.76 1.10 -29.99
CA ASN A 279 9.94 0.79 -29.20
C ASN A 279 10.82 -0.26 -29.87
N ILE A 280 10.20 -1.31 -30.44
CA ILE A 280 10.87 -2.34 -31.24
C ILE A 280 11.52 -1.72 -32.48
N ALA A 281 10.77 -0.90 -33.23
CA ALA A 281 11.29 -0.26 -34.44
C ALA A 281 12.45 0.71 -34.12
N ALA A 282 12.39 1.39 -32.99
CA ALA A 282 13.45 2.26 -32.47
C ALA A 282 14.64 1.50 -31.86
N LYS A 283 14.53 0.17 -31.71
CA LYS A 283 15.53 -0.71 -31.09
C LYS A 283 15.92 -0.23 -29.68
N LEU A 284 14.93 0.03 -28.85
CA LEU A 284 15.16 0.32 -27.44
C LEU A 284 15.75 -0.92 -26.74
N ASP A 285 16.59 -0.68 -25.72
CA ASP A 285 17.31 -1.70 -24.96
C ASP A 285 16.45 -2.39 -23.89
N GLY A 286 15.25 -1.87 -23.63
CA GLY A 286 14.31 -2.48 -22.69
C GLY A 286 13.03 -1.68 -22.53
N THR A 287 11.95 -2.36 -22.12
CA THR A 287 10.64 -1.74 -21.86
C THR A 287 10.06 -2.25 -20.53
N ALA A 288 9.66 -1.33 -19.66
CA ALA A 288 8.76 -1.60 -18.56
C ALA A 288 7.33 -1.22 -18.98
N ILE A 289 6.35 -2.05 -18.63
CA ILE A 289 4.95 -1.82 -18.99
C ILE A 289 4.03 -2.15 -17.81
N SER A 290 3.03 -1.29 -17.58
CA SER A 290 1.86 -1.58 -16.78
C SER A 290 0.70 -1.95 -17.72
N PRO A 291 0.41 -3.24 -17.98
CA PRO A 291 -0.61 -3.62 -18.96
C PRO A 291 -2.01 -3.17 -18.54
N ILE A 292 -2.81 -2.68 -19.49
CA ILE A 292 -4.22 -2.30 -19.27
C ILE A 292 -5.10 -3.54 -19.10
N ASP A 293 -4.86 -4.56 -19.92
CA ASP A 293 -5.57 -5.83 -19.93
C ASP A 293 -4.56 -6.99 -20.08
N PRO A 294 -3.93 -7.42 -18.97
CA PRO A 294 -2.86 -8.41 -19.00
C PRO A 294 -3.24 -9.70 -19.75
N ALA A 295 -4.48 -10.17 -19.59
CA ALA A 295 -4.94 -11.41 -20.21
C ALA A 295 -4.96 -11.34 -21.73
N ASN A 296 -5.28 -10.17 -22.29
CA ASN A 296 -5.39 -9.95 -23.73
C ASN A 296 -4.13 -9.31 -24.35
N GLN A 297 -3.08 -9.09 -23.56
CA GLN A 297 -1.84 -8.45 -24.01
C GLN A 297 -0.61 -9.37 -24.05
N VAL A 298 -0.75 -10.65 -23.67
CA VAL A 298 0.37 -11.61 -23.66
C VAL A 298 1.11 -11.63 -24.99
N GLN A 299 0.40 -11.86 -26.10
CA GLN A 299 1.04 -12.02 -27.42
C GLN A 299 1.79 -10.77 -27.90
N MET A 300 1.30 -9.57 -27.60
CA MET A 300 1.97 -8.33 -28.01
C MET A 300 3.19 -8.01 -27.13
N ILE A 301 3.16 -8.43 -25.86
CA ILE A 301 4.29 -8.29 -24.94
C ILE A 301 5.38 -9.30 -25.31
N ASP A 302 5.02 -10.55 -25.58
CA ASP A 302 5.96 -11.59 -26.01
C ASP A 302 6.68 -11.23 -27.31
N ALA A 303 6.00 -10.55 -28.24
CA ALA A 303 6.60 -10.08 -29.49
C ALA A 303 7.59 -8.91 -29.30
N ALA A 304 7.59 -8.27 -28.12
CA ALA A 304 8.43 -7.13 -27.79
C ALA A 304 9.62 -7.48 -26.86
N ALA A 305 9.67 -8.71 -26.35
CA ALA A 305 10.71 -9.24 -25.48
C ALA A 305 11.86 -9.88 -26.28
#